data_AF-A0A7R9PDC3-F1
#
_entry.id   AF-A0A7R9PDC3-F1
#
_cell.length_a   1.000
_cell.length_b   1.000
_cell.length_c   1.000
_cell.angle_alpha   90.00
_cell.angle_beta   90.00
_cell.angle_gamma   90.00
#
_symmetry.space_group_name_H-M   'P 1'
#
loop_
_entity.id
_entity.type
_entity.pdbx_description
1 polymer ?
#
loop_
_entity_poly.entity_id
_entity_poly.type
_entity_poly.pdbx_seq_one_letter_code
_entity_poly.pdbx_strand_id
1 'polypeptide(L)'
;MCLRGDKIGYAPHLGLFLQELEDRLDIGYIQQKILISVTNQRAHNRLAEEAIEKLNNNLYDLTELYENFAEPFSLWEAKLSIIHSAGHLDMSLIEKVWLKLIESELRNCGSMSGNDKMSVLMNKVKYLGQEYSLSPRCFPLGKFRYA
;
A
#
# COMPACT_ATOMS: atom_id res chain seq x y z
N MET A 1 2.34 11.72 58.38
CA MET A 1 2.24 10.68 57.34
C MET A 1 2.13 11.36 55.99
N CYS A 2 3.16 11.28 55.14
CA CYS A 2 3.08 11.77 53.76
C CYS A 2 2.39 10.71 52.89
N LEU A 3 1.28 11.09 52.25
CA LEU A 3 0.65 10.29 51.20
C LEU A 3 1.51 10.41 49.94
N ARG A 4 2.29 9.37 49.65
CA ARG A 4 3.04 9.24 48.39
C ARG A 4 2.02 8.93 47.29
N GLY A 5 1.83 9.85 46.36
CA GLY A 5 0.92 9.69 45.23
C GLY A 5 1.48 8.70 44.21
N ASP A 6 0.95 7.47 44.21
CA ASP A 6 1.23 6.45 43.20
C ASP A 6 0.45 6.73 41.90
N LYS A 7 0.87 7.77 41.16
CA LYS A 7 0.43 7.98 39.77
C LYS A 7 1.63 8.20 38.85
N ILE A 8 2.60 7.30 38.90
CA ILE A 8 3.69 7.24 37.93
C ILE A 8 3.61 5.86 37.28
N GLY A 9 2.86 5.76 36.19
CA GLY A 9 2.70 4.48 35.48
C GLY A 9 1.86 4.53 34.21
N TYR A 10 0.96 5.52 34.05
CA TYR A 10 0.05 5.54 32.89
C TYR A 10 0.68 6.05 31.58
N ALA A 11 1.69 6.93 31.65
CA ALA A 11 2.24 7.60 30.47
C ALA A 11 2.96 6.69 29.46
N PRO A 12 3.78 5.69 29.87
CA PRO A 12 4.45 4.78 28.93
C PRO A 12 3.46 3.86 28.22
N HIS A 13 2.46 3.35 28.94
CA HIS A 13 1.44 2.46 28.38
C HIS A 13 0.53 3.17 27.37
N LEU A 14 0.26 4.46 27.59
CA LEU A 14 -0.52 5.26 26.64
C LEU A 14 0.24 5.47 25.32
N GLY A 15 1.55 5.73 25.37
CA GLY A 15 2.36 5.88 24.16
C GLY A 15 2.45 4.60 23.33
N LEU A 16 2.66 3.45 24.00
CA LEU A 16 2.66 2.14 23.33
C LEU A 16 1.30 1.80 22.70
N PHE A 17 0.21 2.11 23.39
CA PHE A 17 -1.13 1.89 22.87
C PHE A 17 -1.45 2.80 21.67
N LEU A 18 -1.04 4.07 21.71
CA LEU A 18 -1.20 4.98 20.56
C LEU A 18 -0.43 4.49 19.35
N GLN A 19 0.81 4.02 19.54
CA GLN A 19 1.59 3.45 18.45
C GLN A 19 0.93 2.20 17.88
N GLU A 20 0.42 1.30 18.72
CA GLU A 20 -0.31 0.11 18.25
C GLU A 20 -1.57 0.47 17.47
N LEU A 21 -2.29 1.53 17.89
CA LEU A 21 -3.44 2.05 17.15
C LEU A 21 -3.02 2.66 15.80
N GLU A 22 -1.93 3.41 15.76
CA GLU A 22 -1.37 3.97 14.51
C GLU A 22 -0.98 2.85 13.54
N ASP A 23 -0.26 1.84 14.00
CA ASP A 23 0.12 0.67 13.20
C ASP A 23 -1.12 -0.05 12.63
N ARG A 24 -2.16 -0.25 13.45
CA ARG A 24 -3.43 -0.86 13.00
C ARG A 24 -4.20 0.04 12.02
N LEU A 25 -4.15 1.36 12.17
CA LEU A 25 -4.76 2.31 11.24
C LEU A 25 -4.07 2.27 9.89
N ASP A 26 -2.74 2.21 9.87
CA ASP A 26 -1.95 2.08 8.65
C ASP A 26 -2.29 0.78 7.90
N ILE A 27 -2.37 -0.34 8.61
CA ILE A 27 -2.84 -1.62 8.04
C ILE A 27 -4.26 -1.49 7.50
N GLY A 28 -5.17 -0.85 8.26
CA GLY A 28 -6.55 -0.61 7.84
C GLY A 28 -6.65 0.23 6.55
N TYR A 29 -5.79 1.24 6.39
CA TYR A 29 -5.73 2.04 5.18
C TYR A 29 -5.25 1.23 3.96
N ILE A 30 -4.23 0.38 4.14
CA ILE A 30 -3.77 -0.54 3.09
C ILE A 30 -4.87 -1.53 2.71
N GLN A 31 -5.55 -2.10 3.70
CA GLN A 31 -6.65 -3.02 3.47
C GLN A 31 -7.81 -2.36 2.72
N GLN A 32 -8.15 -1.12 3.05
CA GLN A 32 -9.16 -0.34 2.32
C GLN A 32 -8.78 -0.13 0.85
N LYS A 33 -7.51 0.17 0.56
CA LYS A 33 -7.02 0.28 -0.82
C LYS A 33 -7.14 -1.02 -1.59
N ILE A 34 -6.82 -2.14 -0.95
CA ILE A 34 -6.99 -3.48 -1.54
C ILE A 34 -8.48 -3.73 -1.83
N LEU A 35 -9.36 -3.46 -0.87
CA LEU A 35 -10.80 -3.64 -1.02
C LEU A 35 -11.35 -2.86 -2.23
N ILE A 36 -10.99 -1.58 -2.38
CA ILE A 36 -11.41 -0.76 -3.53
C ILE A 36 -10.90 -1.38 -4.84
N SER A 37 -9.64 -1.82 -4.86
CA SER A 37 -9.02 -2.39 -6.05
C SER A 37 -9.65 -3.74 -6.46
N VAL A 38 -9.93 -4.61 -5.50
CA VAL A 38 -10.64 -5.88 -5.70
C VAL A 38 -12.07 -5.62 -6.19
N THR A 39 -12.75 -4.62 -5.60
CA THR A 39 -14.10 -4.21 -6.03
C THR A 39 -14.13 -3.76 -7.49
N ASN A 40 -13.12 -3.02 -7.94
CA ASN A 40 -13.01 -2.62 -9.34
C ASN A 40 -12.81 -3.80 -10.29
N GLN A 41 -12.24 -4.91 -9.82
CA GLN A 41 -12.05 -6.15 -10.60
C GLN A 41 -13.22 -7.14 -10.50
N ARG A 42 -14.28 -6.80 -9.74
CA ARG A 42 -15.42 -7.69 -9.47
C ARG A 42 -16.10 -8.24 -10.73
N ALA A 43 -16.13 -7.47 -11.80
CA ALA A 43 -16.71 -7.89 -13.08
C ALA A 43 -15.90 -8.98 -13.81
N HIS A 44 -14.60 -9.09 -13.52
CA HIS A 44 -13.66 -9.93 -14.27
C HIS A 44 -13.06 -11.07 -13.44
N ASN A 45 -13.26 -11.06 -12.12
CA ASN A 45 -12.71 -12.08 -11.22
C ASN A 45 -13.81 -12.66 -10.32
N ARG A 46 -14.10 -13.95 -10.46
CA ARG A 46 -15.13 -14.66 -9.68
C ARG A 46 -14.80 -14.76 -8.19
N LEU A 47 -13.51 -14.68 -7.82
CA LEU A 47 -13.05 -14.71 -6.44
C LEU A 47 -13.17 -13.34 -5.75
N ALA A 48 -13.48 -12.27 -6.50
CA ALA A 48 -13.55 -10.92 -5.96
C ALA A 48 -14.62 -10.77 -4.88
N GLU A 49 -15.79 -11.43 -5.03
CA GLU A 49 -16.87 -11.34 -4.04
C GLU A 49 -16.46 -11.91 -2.68
N GLU A 50 -15.88 -13.10 -2.70
CA GLU A 50 -15.40 -13.78 -1.49
C GLU A 50 -14.26 -12.98 -0.84
N ALA A 51 -13.36 -12.41 -1.64
CA ALA A 51 -12.29 -11.56 -1.14
C ALA A 51 -12.83 -10.26 -0.49
N ILE A 52 -13.83 -9.61 -1.09
CA ILE A 52 -14.50 -8.41 -0.54
C ILE A 52 -15.15 -8.73 0.80
N GLU A 53 -15.87 -9.85 0.89
CA GLU A 53 -16.49 -10.27 2.14
C GLU A 53 -15.43 -10.53 3.23
N LYS A 54 -14.36 -11.26 2.89
CA LYS A 54 -13.24 -11.51 3.81
C LYS A 54 -12.58 -10.23 4.29
N LEU A 55 -12.31 -9.28 3.40
CA LEU A 55 -11.66 -7.98 3.70
C LEU A 55 -12.55 -7.05 4.54
N ASN A 56 -13.87 -7.18 4.50
CA ASN A 56 -14.77 -6.39 5.34
C ASN A 56 -14.96 -6.99 6.74
N ASN A 57 -14.79 -8.31 6.88
CA ASN A 57 -15.08 -9.02 8.13
C ASN A 57 -13.89 -9.09 9.10
N ASN A 58 -12.65 -9.05 8.61
CA ASN A 58 -11.45 -9.16 9.44
C ASN A 58 -10.42 -8.09 9.05
N LEU A 59 -9.66 -7.59 10.03
CA LEU A 59 -8.42 -6.85 9.79
C LEU A 59 -7.27 -7.86 9.70
N TYR A 60 -6.60 -7.91 8.56
CA TYR A 60 -5.50 -8.84 8.28
C TYR A 60 -4.15 -8.19 8.52
N ASP A 61 -3.13 -9.00 8.77
CA ASP A 61 -1.75 -8.52 8.85
C ASP A 61 -1.17 -8.25 7.45
N LEU A 62 -0.08 -7.48 7.38
CA LEU A 62 0.58 -7.11 6.12
C LEU A 62 0.95 -8.33 5.25
N THR A 63 1.43 -9.41 5.87
CA THR A 63 1.78 -10.66 5.16
C THR A 63 0.55 -11.33 4.56
N GLU A 64 -0.56 -11.39 5.32
CA GLU A 64 -1.80 -11.98 4.85
C GLU A 64 -2.44 -11.13 3.74
N LEU A 65 -2.40 -9.80 3.87
CA LEU A 65 -2.81 -8.86 2.82
C LEU A 65 -2.00 -9.07 1.53
N TYR A 66 -0.70 -9.37 1.66
CA TYR A 66 0.17 -9.64 0.53
C TYR A 66 -0.18 -10.96 -0.16
N GLU A 67 -0.16 -12.06 0.58
CA GLU A 67 -0.26 -13.42 0.04
C GLU A 67 -1.69 -13.77 -0.41
N ASN A 68 -2.70 -13.37 0.36
CA ASN A 68 -4.09 -13.79 0.11
C ASN A 68 -4.84 -12.84 -0.84
N PHE A 69 -4.39 -11.59 -1.00
CA PHE A 69 -5.11 -10.58 -1.77
C PHE A 69 -4.23 -9.85 -2.79
N ALA A 70 -3.09 -9.28 -2.40
CA ALA A 70 -2.28 -8.49 -3.32
C ALA A 70 -1.65 -9.36 -4.43
N GLU A 71 -1.19 -10.57 -4.11
CA GLU A 71 -0.66 -11.53 -5.08
C GLU A 71 -1.74 -12.08 -6.03
N PRO A 72 -2.87 -12.65 -5.56
CA PRO A 72 -3.85 -13.28 -6.45
C PRO A 72 -4.59 -12.30 -7.36
N PHE A 73 -4.78 -11.05 -6.90
CA PHE A 73 -5.43 -9.99 -7.69
C PHE A 73 -4.42 -9.11 -8.45
N SER A 74 -3.13 -9.44 -8.38
CA SER A 74 -2.05 -8.70 -9.05
C SER A 74 -2.07 -7.19 -8.76
N LEU A 75 -2.31 -6.83 -7.50
CA LEU A 75 -2.47 -5.44 -7.06
C LEU A 75 -1.10 -4.81 -6.74
N TRP A 76 -0.41 -4.33 -7.77
CA TRP A 76 0.95 -3.80 -7.63
C TRP A 76 1.06 -2.59 -6.70
N GLU A 77 0.05 -1.71 -6.70
CA GLU A 77 -0.02 -0.57 -5.76
C GLU A 77 -0.11 -1.02 -4.31
N ALA A 78 -0.99 -1.99 -4.03
CA ALA A 78 -1.13 -2.55 -2.69
C ALA A 78 0.15 -3.26 -2.25
N LYS A 79 0.80 -4.02 -3.14
CA LYS A 79 2.12 -4.63 -2.85
C LYS A 79 3.16 -3.57 -2.48
N LEU A 80 3.19 -2.44 -3.19
CA LEU A 80 4.11 -1.35 -2.87
C LEU A 80 3.82 -0.72 -1.51
N SER A 81 2.53 -0.47 -1.19
CA SER A 81 2.13 0.06 0.11
C SER A 81 2.47 -0.91 1.26
N ILE A 82 2.27 -2.22 1.06
CA ILE A 82 2.64 -3.25 2.04
C ILE A 82 4.15 -3.28 2.26
N ILE A 83 4.96 -3.30 1.18
CA ILE A 83 6.43 -3.30 1.29
C ILE A 83 6.92 -2.04 2.03
N HIS A 84 6.31 -0.89 1.73
CA HIS A 84 6.63 0.37 2.40
C HIS A 84 6.34 0.29 3.91
N SER A 85 5.15 -0.18 4.29
CA SER A 85 4.71 -0.29 5.68
C SER A 85 5.48 -1.36 6.46
N ALA A 86 5.83 -2.48 5.82
CA ALA A 86 6.64 -3.54 6.44
C ALA A 86 8.12 -3.15 6.62
N GLY A 87 8.57 -2.03 6.05
CA GLY A 87 9.97 -1.58 6.13
C GLY A 87 10.96 -2.46 5.37
N HIS A 88 10.50 -3.34 4.47
CA HIS A 88 11.36 -4.19 3.66
C HIS A 88 12.07 -3.36 2.56
N LEU A 89 13.40 -3.31 2.62
CA LEU A 89 14.25 -2.46 1.78
C LEU A 89 14.84 -3.17 0.55
N ASP A 90 14.10 -4.11 -0.05
CA ASP A 90 14.56 -4.73 -1.30
C ASP A 90 14.31 -3.80 -2.49
N MET A 91 15.33 -3.02 -2.84
CA MET A 91 15.30 -2.12 -4.00
C MET A 91 15.04 -2.86 -5.32
N SER A 92 15.46 -4.12 -5.45
CA SER A 92 15.18 -4.92 -6.65
C SER A 92 13.70 -5.27 -6.75
N LEU A 93 13.07 -5.61 -5.61
CA LEU A 93 11.64 -5.86 -5.54
C LEU A 93 10.84 -4.59 -5.83
N ILE A 94 11.23 -3.45 -5.24
CA ILE A 94 10.59 -2.15 -5.50
C ILE A 94 10.67 -1.78 -6.98
N GLU A 95 11.84 -1.90 -7.61
CA GLU A 95 12.00 -1.65 -9.05
C GLU A 95 11.09 -2.55 -9.89
N LYS A 96 11.00 -3.85 -9.57
CA LYS A 96 10.12 -4.79 -10.27
C LYS A 96 8.64 -4.43 -10.12
N VAL A 97 8.21 -4.07 -8.91
CA VAL A 97 6.82 -3.66 -8.64
C VAL A 97 6.48 -2.39 -9.43
N TRP A 98 7.38 -1.41 -9.47
CA TRP A 98 7.21 -0.19 -10.27
C TRP A 98 7.11 -0.47 -11.77
N LEU A 99 7.99 -1.32 -12.30
CA LEU A 99 7.92 -1.73 -13.71
C LEU A 99 6.58 -2.41 -14.03
N LYS A 100 6.12 -3.31 -13.15
CA LYS A 100 4.83 -4.00 -13.33
C LYS A 100 3.64 -3.07 -13.20
N LEU A 101 3.69 -2.10 -12.30
CA LEU A 101 2.67 -1.06 -12.16
C LEU A 101 2.56 -0.24 -13.45
N ILE A 102 3.69 0.25 -13.98
CA ILE A 102 3.75 0.99 -15.24
C ILE A 102 3.24 0.15 -16.42
N GLU A 103 3.68 -1.11 -16.54
CA GLU A 103 3.21 -2.05 -17.56
C GLU A 103 1.69 -2.31 -17.47
N SER A 104 1.16 -2.41 -16.25
CA SER A 104 -0.27 -2.65 -16.01
C SER A 104 -1.13 -1.43 -16.37
N GLU A 105 -0.68 -0.22 -16.02
CA GLU A 105 -1.36 1.03 -16.39
C GLU A 105 -1.33 1.25 -17.91
N LEU A 106 -0.18 1.02 -18.56
CA LEU A 106 -0.06 1.09 -20.02
C LEU A 106 -1.00 0.11 -20.73
N ARG A 107 -1.19 -1.08 -20.17
CA ARG A 107 -2.13 -2.09 -20.69
C ARG A 107 -3.59 -1.66 -20.48
N ASN A 108 -3.92 -1.09 -19.33
CA ASN A 108 -5.25 -0.55 -19.04
C ASN A 108 -5.62 0.64 -19.93
N CYS A 109 -4.65 1.46 -20.36
CA CYS A 109 -4.91 2.53 -21.32
C CYS A 109 -5.24 2.03 -22.75
N GLY A 110 -5.27 0.72 -23.02
CA GLY A 110 -5.86 0.13 -24.23
C GLY A 110 -5.44 0.80 -25.54
N SER A 111 -6.42 1.32 -26.29
CA SER A 111 -6.24 1.97 -27.61
C SER A 111 -6.11 3.50 -27.56
N MET A 112 -5.87 4.10 -26.39
CA MET A 112 -5.69 5.56 -26.28
C MET A 112 -4.48 6.04 -27.09
N SER A 113 -4.53 7.31 -27.53
CA SER A 113 -3.41 7.99 -28.19
C SER A 113 -2.17 7.96 -27.29
N GLY A 114 -0.97 7.90 -27.88
CA GLY A 114 0.29 7.85 -27.13
C GLY A 114 0.46 9.00 -26.14
N ASN A 115 -0.04 10.20 -26.47
CA ASN A 115 0.01 11.36 -25.56
C ASN A 115 -0.95 11.22 -24.36
N ASP A 116 -2.12 10.63 -24.57
CA ASP A 116 -3.10 10.42 -23.50
C ASP A 116 -2.59 9.34 -22.53
N LYS A 117 -2.00 8.26 -23.07
CA LYS A 117 -1.31 7.23 -22.29
C LYS A 117 -0.19 7.80 -21.44
N MET A 118 0.66 8.64 -22.02
CA MET A 118 1.76 9.28 -21.31
C MET A 118 1.25 10.22 -20.21
N SER A 119 0.16 10.95 -20.47
CA SER A 119 -0.44 11.86 -19.49
C SER A 119 -1.03 11.11 -18.29
N VAL A 120 -1.72 9.99 -18.52
CA VAL A 120 -2.24 9.13 -17.44
C VAL A 120 -1.10 8.56 -16.62
N LEU A 121 -0.06 8.03 -17.28
CA LEU A 121 1.10 7.48 -16.60
C LEU A 121 1.83 8.53 -15.76
N MET A 122 2.09 9.72 -16.31
CA MET A 122 2.77 10.80 -15.60
C MET A 122 1.98 11.30 -14.39
N ASN A 123 0.65 11.38 -14.50
CA ASN A 123 -0.19 11.71 -13.35
C ASN A 123 -0.12 10.63 -12.26
N LYS A 124 -0.10 9.36 -12.64
CA LYS A 124 0.02 8.23 -11.72
C LYS A 124 1.38 8.22 -11.01
N VAL A 125 2.47 8.39 -11.77
CA VAL A 125 3.84 8.49 -11.23
C VAL A 125 3.97 9.71 -10.31
N LYS A 126 3.37 10.84 -10.66
CA LYS A 126 3.36 12.04 -9.80
C LYS A 126 2.60 11.80 -8.50
N TYR A 127 1.43 11.17 -8.56
CA TYR A 127 0.63 10.84 -7.37
C TYR A 127 1.41 9.93 -6.41
N LEU A 128 1.93 8.81 -6.92
CA LEU A 128 2.74 7.89 -6.13
C LEU A 128 4.05 8.54 -5.65
N GLY A 129 4.68 9.39 -6.48
CA GLY A 129 5.86 10.16 -6.10
C GLY A 129 5.60 11.16 -4.98
N GLN A 130 4.40 11.74 -4.91
CA GLN A 130 3.97 12.59 -3.79
C GLN A 130 3.68 11.76 -2.54
N GLU A 131 2.99 10.63 -2.70
CA GLU A 131 2.62 9.72 -1.62
C GLU A 131 3.85 9.12 -0.92
N TYR A 132 4.86 8.73 -1.70
CA TYR A 132 6.12 8.18 -1.19
C TYR A 132 7.24 9.24 -1.08
N SER A 133 6.95 10.54 -1.26
CA SER A 133 7.97 11.61 -1.24
C SER A 133 8.73 11.71 0.10
N LEU A 134 8.06 11.35 1.20
CA LEU A 134 8.63 11.31 2.55
C LEU A 134 9.44 10.02 2.80
N SER A 135 9.37 9.05 1.89
CA SER A 135 10.14 7.80 1.90
C SER A 135 11.01 7.71 0.63
N PRO A 136 12.19 8.35 0.61
CA PRO A 136 13.08 8.38 -0.56
C PRO A 136 13.56 6.99 -1.04
N ARG A 137 13.22 5.93 -0.30
CA ARG A 137 13.58 4.53 -0.60
C ARG A 137 12.49 3.77 -1.37
N CYS A 138 11.24 4.26 -1.37
CA CYS A 138 10.13 3.64 -2.11
C CYS A 138 9.91 4.25 -3.50
N PHE A 139 10.61 5.36 -3.81
CA PHE A 139 10.61 5.99 -5.12
C PHE A 139 12.01 5.83 -5.76
N PRO A 140 12.18 4.97 -6.78
CA PRO A 140 13.50 4.65 -7.36
C PRO A 140 14.03 5.80 -8.25
N LEU A 141 14.35 6.95 -7.65
CA LEU A 141 14.90 8.14 -8.33
C LEU A 141 16.29 7.92 -8.93
N GLY A 142 17.02 6.90 -8.46
CA GLY A 142 18.42 6.67 -8.82
C GLY A 142 18.65 6.35 -10.30
N LYS A 143 17.66 5.79 -11.01
CA LYS A 143 17.80 5.41 -12.43
C LYS A 143 17.15 6.38 -13.43
N PHE A 144 16.20 7.22 -13.01
CA PHE A 144 15.58 8.21 -13.91
C PHE A 144 16.44 9.46 -14.14
N ARG A 145 17.58 9.59 -13.44
CA ARG A 145 18.49 10.73 -13.57
C ARG A 145 19.55 10.60 -14.66
N TYR A 146 19.64 9.45 -15.34
CA TYR A 146 20.65 9.16 -16.36
C TYR A 146 20.08 8.54 -17.65
N ALA A 147 18.77 8.69 -17.90
CA ALA A 147 18.15 8.31 -19.17
C ALA A 147 17.86 9.55 -20.02
#